data_AF-A0A5J5PJM0-F1
#
_entry.id   AF-A0A5J5PJM0-F1
#
_cell.length_a   1.000
_cell.length_b   1.000
_cell.length_c   1.000
_cell.angle_alpha   90.00
_cell.angle_beta   90.00
_cell.angle_gamma   90.00
#
_symmetry.space_group_name_H-M   'P 1'
#
loop_
_entity.id
_entity.type
_entity.pdbx_description
1 polymer ?
#
loop_
_entity_poly.entity_id
_entity_poly.type
_entity_poly.pdbx_seq_one_letter_code
_entity_poly.pdbx_strand_id
1 'polypeptide(L)' 'MVIKLFTVTSVIVLVLLTLSLLVLPLLLPPLPPPPWMMLLVPVLIMALLFSLAFSPSLEPNIDFTFV' A
#
# COMPACT_ATOMS: atom_id res chain seq x y z
N MET A 1 16.71 -8.61 11.92
CA MET A 1 17.12 -7.35 11.26
C MET A 1 16.17 -6.93 10.15
N VAL A 2 15.77 -7.84 9.26
CA VAL A 2 14.92 -7.58 8.07
C VAL A 2 13.56 -6.93 8.38
N ILE A 3 12.89 -7.35 9.45
CA ILE A 3 11.56 -6.82 9.85
C ILE A 3 11.63 -5.30 10.13
N LYS A 4 12.73 -4.84 10.74
CA LYS A 4 12.91 -3.43 11.10
C LYS A 4 13.12 -2.53 9.88
N LEU A 5 13.78 -3.05 8.84
CA LEU A 5 13.94 -2.38 7.53
C LEU A 5 12.61 -2.30 6.78
N PHE A 6 11.83 -3.38 6.77
CA PHE A 6 10.52 -3.40 6.12
C PHE A 6 9.54 -2.41 6.76
N THR A 7 9.48 -2.37 8.09
CA THR A 7 8.67 -1.37 8.82
C THR A 7 9.11 0.05 8.49
N VAL A 8 10.41 0.34 8.52
CA VAL A 8 10.92 1.70 8.20
C VAL A 8 10.62 2.09 6.76
N THR A 9 10.87 1.20 5.80
CA THR A 9 10.55 1.42 4.37
C THR A 9 9.05 1.66 4.18
N SER A 10 8.18 0.84 4.78
CA SER A 10 6.73 1.00 4.66
C SER A 10 6.24 2.31 5.27
N VAL A 11 6.79 2.72 6.42
CA VAL A 11 6.44 4.00 7.06
C VAL A 11 6.89 5.18 6.19
N ILE A 12 8.08 5.12 5.60
CA ILE A 12 8.57 6.16 4.67
C ILE A 12 7.67 6.27 3.44
N VAL A 13 7.29 5.15 2.83
CA VAL A 13 6.39 5.12 1.66
C VAL A 13 5.02 5.71 2.01
N LEU A 14 4.48 5.36 3.17
CA LEU A 14 3.20 5.88 3.65
C LEU A 14 3.25 7.41 3.85
N VAL A 15 4.30 7.91 4.51
CA VAL A 15 4.50 9.35 4.72
C VAL A 15 4.64 10.10 3.41
N LEU A 16 5.39 9.55 2.44
CA LEU A 16 5.55 10.13 1.11
C LEU A 16 4.21 10.16 0.35
N LEU A 17 3.42 9.10 0.46
CA LEU A 17 2.09 9.02 -0.13
C LEU A 17 1.14 10.05 0.47
N THR A 18 1.13 10.21 1.80
CA THR A 18 0.32 11.23 2.49
C THR A 18 0.74 12.64 2.11
N LEU A 19 2.05 12.91 2.02
CA LEU A 19 2.58 14.19 1.52
C LEU A 19 2.15 14.44 0.09
N SER A 20 2.23 13.43 -0.78
CA SER A 20 1.73 13.53 -2.16
C SER A 20 0.23 13.83 -2.17
N LEU A 21 -0.59 13.12 -1.39
CA LEU A 21 -2.02 13.37 -1.28
C LEU A 21 -2.39 14.74 -0.68
N LEU A 22 -1.50 15.36 0.10
CA LEU A 22 -1.72 16.68 0.69
C LEU A 22 -1.23 17.81 -0.23
N VAL A 23 -0.13 17.57 -0.95
CA VAL A 23 0.47 18.53 -1.90
C VAL A 23 -0.25 18.51 -3.24
N LEU A 24 -0.68 17.34 -3.71
CA LEU A 24 -1.45 17.16 -4.95
C LEU A 24 -2.68 18.10 -5.01
N PRO A 25 -3.56 18.18 -3.99
CA PRO A 25 -4.66 19.14 -4.00
C PRO A 25 -4.21 20.60 -3.84
N LEU A 26 -3.07 20.85 -3.17
CA LEU A 26 -2.56 22.21 -2.97
C LEU A 26 -1.93 22.80 -4.25
N LEU A 27 -1.38 21.95 -5.11
CA LEU A 27 -0.87 22.29 -6.44
C LEU A 27 -1.96 22.31 -7.52
N LEU A 28 -3.13 21.73 -7.24
CA LEU A 28 -4.25 21.69 -8.18
C LEU A 28 -5.09 22.98 -8.03
N PRO A 29 -5.03 23.95 -8.99
CA PRO A 29 -5.97 25.06 -9.03
C PRO A 29 -7.40 24.52 -9.10
N PRO A 30 -8.41 25.25 -8.57
CA PRO A 30 -9.75 24.76 -8.25
C PRO A 30 -10.29 23.87 -9.38
N LEU A 31 -10.26 22.56 -9.11
CA LEU A 31 -10.38 21.55 -10.14
C LEU A 31 -11.83 21.54 -10.64
N PRO A 32 -12.10 21.89 -11.90
CA PRO A 32 -13.43 21.72 -12.47
C PRO A 32 -13.76 20.21 -12.41
N PRO A 33 -15.03 19.85 -12.21
CA PRO A 33 -15.50 18.56 -11.71
C PRO A 33 -15.23 17.42 -12.70
N PRO A 34 -14.35 16.46 -12.37
CA PRO A 34 -14.74 15.03 -12.40
C PRO A 34 -14.26 14.23 -11.17
N PRO A 35 -14.88 13.06 -10.87
CA PRO A 35 -14.65 12.27 -9.66
C PRO A 35 -13.35 11.46 -9.69
N TRP A 36 -12.20 12.13 -9.65
CA TRP A 36 -10.87 11.52 -9.51
C TRP A 36 -10.70 10.73 -8.20
N MET A 37 -11.47 11.11 -7.17
CA MET A 37 -11.51 10.42 -5.89
C MET A 37 -11.97 8.96 -6.03
N MET A 38 -12.74 8.64 -7.07
CA MET A 38 -13.22 7.29 -7.36
C MET A 38 -12.15 6.41 -8.02
N LEU A 39 -11.10 7.01 -8.61
CA LEU A 39 -9.93 6.31 -9.16
C LEU A 39 -8.83 6.09 -8.11
N LEU A 40 -8.80 6.88 -7.03
CA LEU A 40 -7.92 6.60 -5.89
C LEU A 40 -8.25 5.28 -5.21
N VAL A 41 -9.53 4.91 -5.16
CA VAL A 41 -10.00 3.62 -4.62
C VAL A 41 -9.35 2.43 -5.35
N PRO A 42 -9.45 2.28 -6.68
CA PRO A 42 -8.77 1.21 -7.40
C PRO A 42 -7.24 1.29 -7.30
N VAL A 43 -6.63 2.46 -7.30
CA VAL A 43 -5.16 2.60 -7.16
C VAL A 43 -4.68 2.16 -5.77
N LEU A 44 -5.41 2.50 -4.72
CA LEU A 44 -5.12 2.07 -3.35
C LEU A 44 -5.24 0.56 -3.20
N ILE A 45 -6.29 -0.03 -3.80
CA ILE A 45 -6.48 -1.48 -3.84
C ILE A 45 -5.31 -2.17 -4.57
N MET A 46 -4.86 -1.63 -5.71
CA MET A 46 -3.71 -2.16 -6.46
C MET A 46 -2.42 -2.12 -5.63
N ALA A 47 -2.16 -1.05 -4.89
CA ALA A 47 -1.00 -0.93 -4.01
C ALA A 47 -1.06 -1.92 -2.83
N LEU A 48 -2.25 -2.12 -2.25
CA LEU A 48 -2.52 -3.12 -1.22
C LEU A 48 -2.28 -4.54 -1.73
N LEU A 49 -2.85 -4.88 -2.89
CA LEU A 49 -2.68 -6.18 -3.54
C LEU A 49 -1.23 -6.44 -3.90
N PHE A 50 -0.49 -5.44 -4.39
CA PHE A 50 0.93 -5.55 -4.64
C PHE A 50 1.68 -5.87 -3.33
N SER A 51 1.43 -5.13 -2.26
CA SER A 51 2.05 -5.41 -0.94
C SER A 51 1.70 -6.79 -0.39
N LEU A 52 0.45 -7.25 -0.56
CA LEU A 52 0.01 -8.59 -0.17
C LEU A 52 0.65 -9.68 -1.02
N ALA A 53 0.80 -9.46 -2.32
CA ALA A 53 1.46 -10.41 -3.22
C ALA A 53 2.95 -10.61 -2.89
N PHE A 54 3.60 -9.57 -2.37
CA PHE A 54 4.98 -9.65 -1.87
C PHE A 54 5.08 -10.00 -0.38
N SER A 55 3.96 -10.23 0.31
CA SER A 55 3.99 -10.68 1.71
C SER A 55 4.32 -12.17 1.76
N PRO A 56 5.21 -12.61 2.67
CA PRO A 56 5.54 -14.02 2.79
C PRO A 56 4.29 -14.81 3.18
N SER A 57 3.88 -15.76 2.32
CA SER A 57 2.84 -16.72 2.68
C SER A 57 3.37 -17.53 3.85
N LEU A 58 2.72 -17.40 5.00
CA LEU A 58 3.00 -18.25 6.15
C LEU A 58 2.34 -19.60 5.82
N GLU A 59 3.04 -20.42 5.00
CA GLU A 59 2.64 -21.79 4.71
C GLU A 59 2.59 -22.53 6.05
N PRO A 60 1.40 -22.95 6.51
CA PRO A 60 1.35 -23.87 7.62
C PRO A 60 1.98 -25.16 7.10
N ASN A 61 3.10 -25.57 7.70
CA ASN A 61 3.67 -26.88 7.48
C ASN A 61 2.64 -27.89 8.03
N ILE A 62 1.70 -28.29 7.18
CA ILE A 62 0.81 -29.40 7.45
C ILE A 62 1.67 -30.65 7.29
N ASP A 63 2.45 -30.94 8.33
CA ASP A 63 3.15 -32.20 8.47
C ASP A 63 2.07 -33.27 8.66
N PHE A 64 1.65 -33.88 7.55
CA PHE A 64 0.81 -35.07 7.56
C PHE A 64 1.64 -36.27 8.06
N THR A 65 2.20 -36.19 9.27
CA THR A 65 2.62 -37.38 10.01
C THR A 65 1.35 -38.02 10.57
N PHE A 66 0.58 -38.63 9.67
CA PHE A 66 -0.27 -39.75 10.00
C PHE A 66 0.64 -40.98 10.11
N VAL A 67 1.12 -41.25 11.33
CA VAL A 67 1.61 -42.57 11.75
C VAL A 67 1.02 -42.88 13.10
#